data_AF-A0A7K9F106-F1
#
_entry.id   AF-A0A7K9F106-F1
#
_cell.length_a   1.000
_cell.length_b   1.000
_cell.length_c   1.000
_cell.angle_alpha   90.00
_cell.angle_beta   90.00
_cell.angle_gamma   90.00
#
_symmetry.space_group_name_H-M   'P 1'
#
loop_
_entity.id
_entity.type
_entity.pdbx_description
1 polymer ?
#
loop_
_entity_poly.entity_id
_entity_poly.type
_entity_poly.pdbx_seq_one_letter_code
_entity_poly.pdbx_strand_id
1 'polypeptide(L)'
;KPEPHPRYRTTNQTYGSRAPTVHEVPTSFHVTSHTFSNTLAQYGMYRDNGLNTSLEKSHVTGPDNFITAYDHLNFHPSYNPSGPSHC
;
A
#
# COMPACT_ATOMS: atom_id res chain seq x y z
N LYS A 1 -14.24 -15.73 44.24
CA LYS A 1 -14.05 -17.16 43.87
C LYS A 1 -13.85 -17.94 45.18
N PRO A 2 -14.55 -19.05 45.43
CA PRO A 2 -14.36 -19.83 46.65
C PRO A 2 -12.93 -20.40 46.71
N GLU A 3 -12.38 -20.59 47.92
CA GLU A 3 -11.04 -21.16 48.08
C GLU A 3 -11.04 -22.66 47.76
N PRO A 4 -10.08 -23.17 46.97
CA PRO A 4 -9.91 -24.61 46.78
C PRO A 4 -9.54 -25.33 48.08
N HIS A 5 -10.35 -26.33 48.45
CA HIS A 5 -10.17 -27.15 49.65
C HIS A 5 -8.71 -27.64 49.80
N PRO A 6 -8.05 -27.48 50.97
CA PRO A 6 -6.60 -27.66 51.10
C PRO A 6 -6.04 -29.02 50.63
N ARG A 7 -6.82 -30.11 50.73
CA ARG A 7 -6.40 -31.46 50.30
C ARG A 7 -6.67 -31.77 48.81
N TYR A 8 -7.31 -30.86 48.06
CA TYR A 8 -7.67 -31.05 46.64
C TYR A 8 -7.07 -29.96 45.74
N ARG A 9 -5.76 -29.77 45.89
CA ARG A 9 -4.96 -28.82 45.12
C ARG A 9 -4.17 -29.54 44.02
N THR A 10 -4.13 -28.96 42.82
CA THR A 10 -3.34 -29.46 41.68
C THR A 10 -2.32 -28.41 41.25
N THR A 11 -1.24 -28.83 40.58
CA THR A 11 -0.16 -27.93 40.12
C THR A 11 -0.67 -26.78 39.25
N ASN A 12 -1.66 -27.04 38.39
CA ASN A 12 -2.28 -26.03 37.54
C ASN A 12 -3.04 -24.94 38.32
N GLN A 13 -3.45 -25.20 39.57
CA GLN A 13 -4.08 -24.18 40.43
C GLN A 13 -3.08 -23.09 40.88
N THR A 14 -1.77 -23.34 40.79
CA THR A 14 -0.74 -22.35 41.15
C THR A 14 -0.69 -21.17 40.19
N TYR A 15 -0.96 -21.40 38.90
CA TYR A 15 -1.00 -20.32 37.91
C TYR A 15 -2.19 -19.40 38.15
N GLY A 16 -1.94 -18.09 38.29
CA GLY A 16 -2.96 -17.11 38.67
C GLY A 16 -3.49 -17.24 40.11
N SER A 17 -2.83 -18.00 40.99
CA SER A 17 -3.20 -18.10 42.41
C SER A 17 -2.86 -16.86 43.25
N ARG A 18 -1.86 -16.08 42.80
CA ARG A 18 -1.35 -14.88 43.47
C ARG A 18 -1.88 -13.65 42.74
N ALA A 19 -2.33 -12.65 43.49
CA ALA A 19 -2.66 -11.34 42.94
C ALA A 19 -1.36 -10.58 42.61
N PRO A 20 -1.32 -9.78 41.52
CA PRO A 20 -0.15 -8.99 41.17
C PRO A 20 0.08 -7.84 42.16
N THR A 21 1.33 -7.46 42.33
CA THR A 21 1.80 -6.44 43.27
C THR A 21 2.54 -5.29 42.56
N VAL A 22 2.71 -4.16 43.26
CA VAL A 22 3.41 -2.97 42.74
C VAL A 22 4.90 -3.20 42.41
N HIS A 23 5.47 -4.34 42.82
CA HIS A 23 6.86 -4.71 42.52
C HIS A 23 6.99 -5.70 41.35
N GLU A 24 5.87 -6.19 40.81
CA GLU A 24 5.82 -7.11 39.66
C GLU A 24 5.41 -6.39 38.35
N VAL A 25 4.94 -5.14 38.44
CA VAL A 25 4.60 -4.30 37.28
C VAL A 25 5.79 -3.44 36.83
N PRO A 26 5.98 -3.21 35.52
CA PRO A 26 7.04 -2.34 35.02
C PRO A 26 6.73 -0.86 35.31
N THR A 27 7.78 -0.06 35.55
CA THR A 27 7.66 1.38 35.84
C THR A 27 7.27 2.23 34.63
N SER A 28 7.56 1.77 33.41
CA SER A 28 7.01 2.30 32.17
C SER A 28 6.72 1.17 31.17
N PHE A 29 5.78 1.41 30.26
CA PHE A 29 5.43 0.47 29.19
C PHE A 29 5.17 1.24 27.90
N HIS A 30 6.01 1.02 26.89
CA HIS A 30 6.00 1.77 25.64
C HIS A 30 5.36 0.92 24.53
N VAL A 31 4.05 1.04 24.36
CA VAL A 31 3.26 0.29 23.38
C VAL A 31 3.37 0.94 22.00
N THR A 32 3.67 0.13 20.97
CA THR A 32 3.55 0.55 19.57
C THR A 32 2.08 0.79 19.23
N SER A 33 1.73 2.01 18.81
CA SER A 33 0.37 2.27 18.32
C SER A 33 0.16 1.63 16.95
N HIS A 34 -0.85 0.77 16.86
CA HIS A 34 -1.30 0.17 15.60
C HIS A 34 -2.51 0.90 14.98
N THR A 35 -2.88 2.10 15.47
CA THR A 35 -4.08 2.82 15.00
C THR A 35 -4.11 3.03 13.48
N PHE A 36 -3.02 3.53 12.90
CA PHE A 36 -2.87 3.73 11.45
C PHE A 36 -3.05 2.42 10.65
N SER A 37 -2.37 1.35 11.07
CA SER A 37 -2.47 0.03 10.44
C SER A 37 -3.88 -0.54 10.55
N ASN A 38 -4.54 -0.39 11.71
CA ASN A 38 -5.90 -0.86 11.95
C ASN A 38 -6.94 -0.06 11.15
N THR A 39 -6.72 1.23 10.88
CA THR A 39 -7.57 1.99 9.96
C THR A 39 -7.36 1.57 8.51
N LEU A 40 -6.12 1.36 8.07
CA LEU A 40 -5.82 0.99 6.68
C LEU A 40 -6.30 -0.44 6.35
N ALA A 41 -6.13 -1.39 7.28
CA ALA A 41 -6.50 -2.79 7.09
C ALA A 41 -7.99 -3.02 6.79
N GLN A 42 -8.88 -2.10 7.20
CA GLN A 42 -10.32 -2.18 6.91
C GLN A 42 -10.63 -2.06 5.41
N TYR A 43 -9.77 -1.37 4.65
CA TYR A 43 -9.95 -1.15 3.21
C TYR A 43 -9.30 -2.24 2.34
N GLY A 44 -8.61 -3.21 2.96
CA GLY A 44 -8.00 -4.34 2.27
C GLY A 44 -6.80 -3.98 1.40
N MET A 45 -6.57 -4.76 0.34
CA MET A 45 -5.49 -4.51 -0.62
C MET A 45 -5.88 -3.43 -1.62
N TYR A 46 -4.98 -2.46 -1.86
CA TYR A 46 -5.14 -1.47 -2.92
C TYR A 46 -5.34 -2.16 -4.28
N ARG A 47 -6.25 -1.61 -5.09
CA ARG A 47 -6.47 -2.02 -6.48
C ARG A 47 -6.36 -0.78 -7.36
N ASP A 48 -5.44 -0.84 -8.32
CA ASP A 48 -5.45 0.13 -9.40
C ASP A 48 -6.63 -0.15 -10.34
N ASN A 49 -7.39 0.89 -10.64
CA ASN A 49 -8.47 0.88 -11.63
C ASN A 49 -8.33 2.06 -12.60
N GLY A 50 -7.16 2.73 -12.62
CA GLY A 50 -6.85 3.79 -13.55
C GLY A 50 -6.66 3.26 -14.98
N LEU A 51 -7.04 4.08 -15.96
CA LEU A 51 -6.66 3.85 -17.35
C LEU A 51 -5.34 4.57 -17.63
N ASN A 52 -4.42 3.92 -18.34
CA ASN A 52 -3.24 4.62 -18.82
C ASN A 52 -3.61 5.59 -19.94
N THR A 53 -3.54 6.89 -19.66
CA THR A 53 -3.80 7.98 -20.61
C THR A 53 -2.51 8.65 -21.11
N SER A 54 -1.33 8.06 -20.87
CA SER A 54 -0.06 8.60 -21.37
C SER A 54 -0.02 8.57 -22.90
N LEU A 55 -0.06 9.74 -23.54
CA LEU A 55 0.20 9.86 -24.97
C LEU A 55 1.67 9.52 -25.29
N GLU A 56 1.90 9.05 -26.51
CA GLU A 56 3.24 8.73 -26.99
C GLU A 56 4.13 9.98 -27.02
N LYS A 57 5.36 9.86 -26.51
CA LYS A 57 6.35 10.96 -26.45
C LYS A 57 7.41 10.88 -27.55
N SER A 58 7.19 10.04 -28.56
CA SER A 58 8.06 9.93 -29.73
C SER A 58 8.05 11.24 -30.51
N HIS A 59 9.23 11.72 -30.92
CA HIS A 59 9.31 12.88 -31.80
C HIS A 59 8.67 12.62 -33.17
N VAL A 60 8.66 11.37 -33.64
CA VAL A 60 8.15 10.98 -34.98
C VAL A 60 6.66 10.61 -34.97
N THR A 61 6.16 10.08 -33.85
CA THR A 61 4.82 9.46 -33.74
C THR A 61 3.96 9.97 -32.57
N GLY A 62 4.46 10.98 -31.83
CA GLY A 62 3.71 11.67 -30.79
C GLY A 62 2.50 12.49 -31.29
N PRO A 63 1.75 13.15 -30.39
CA PRO A 63 0.44 13.72 -30.68
C PRO A 63 0.40 14.73 -31.83
N ASP A 64 1.47 15.50 -32.03
CA ASP A 64 1.58 16.50 -33.09
C ASP A 64 1.73 15.90 -34.50
N ASN A 65 1.89 14.57 -34.61
CA ASN A 65 2.14 13.83 -35.86
C ASN A 65 1.04 12.81 -36.21
N PHE A 66 -0.07 12.74 -35.46
CA PHE A 66 -1.16 11.86 -35.85
C PHE A 66 -1.85 12.35 -37.13
N ILE A 67 -1.68 11.59 -38.21
CA ILE A 67 -2.48 11.74 -39.43
C ILE A 67 -3.94 11.48 -39.05
N THR A 68 -4.78 12.52 -39.10
CA THR A 68 -6.20 12.42 -38.73
C THR A 68 -7.07 12.33 -39.99
N ALA A 69 -8.36 12.02 -39.82
CA ALA A 69 -9.32 12.07 -40.92
C ALA A 69 -9.69 13.51 -41.37
N TYR A 70 -9.06 14.54 -40.79
CA TYR A 70 -9.30 15.95 -41.12
C TYR A 70 -8.04 16.67 -41.61
N ASP A 71 -6.88 16.40 -41.01
CA ASP A 71 -5.58 16.69 -41.64
C ASP A 71 -4.88 15.38 -42.06
N HIS A 72 -4.80 15.21 -43.38
CA HIS A 72 -4.01 14.19 -44.06
C HIS A 72 -2.66 14.74 -44.60
N LEU A 73 -2.33 16.02 -44.32
CA LEU A 73 -1.21 16.75 -44.94
C LEU A 73 -0.24 17.37 -43.91
N ASN A 74 -0.54 17.30 -42.61
CA ASN A 74 0.42 17.55 -41.54
C ASN A 74 1.44 16.40 -41.45
N PHE A 75 2.39 16.38 -42.38
CA PHE A 75 3.56 15.51 -42.30
C PHE A 75 4.48 15.98 -41.15
N HIS A 76 5.01 15.05 -40.36
CA HIS A 76 5.98 15.31 -39.28
C HIS A 76 7.15 16.19 -39.79
N PRO A 77 7.62 17.21 -39.05
CA PRO A 77 8.71 18.09 -39.51
C PRO A 77 10.06 17.47 -39.90
N SER A 78 10.34 16.17 -39.66
CA SER A 78 11.51 15.50 -40.29
C SER A 78 11.24 14.93 -41.69
N TYR A 79 9.98 14.96 -42.15
CA TYR A 79 9.61 14.66 -43.53
C TYR A 79 9.98 15.83 -44.45
N ASN A 80 11.15 15.72 -45.08
CA ASN A 80 11.59 16.66 -46.10
C ASN A 80 11.26 16.10 -47.50
N PRO A 81 10.28 16.65 -48.25
CA PRO A 81 9.97 16.18 -49.61
C PRO A 81 11.09 16.48 -50.63
N SER A 82 12.14 17.19 -50.24
CA SER A 82 13.31 17.54 -51.07
C SER A 82 14.63 16.90 -50.59
N GLY A 83 14.57 15.89 -49.70
CA GLY A 83 15.76 15.21 -49.19
C GLY A 83 15.44 13.88 -48.50
N PRO A 84 16.45 13.14 -48.00
CA PRO A 84 16.20 11.99 -47.14
C PRO A 84 15.56 12.43 -45.82
N SER A 85 14.52 11.72 -45.38
CA SER A 85 13.94 11.89 -44.04
C SER A 85 14.96 11.49 -42.97
N HIS A 86 15.23 12.38 -42.02
CA HIS A 86 16.08 12.06 -40.87
C HIS A 86 15.25 11.47 -39.73
N CYS A 87 15.85 10.51 -39.02
CA CYS A 87 15.29 9.79 -37.87
C CYS A 87 15.76 10.37 -36.53
#